data_AF-A0A7Y5IEG7-F1
#
_entry.id   AF-A0A7Y5IEG7-F1
#
_cell.length_a   1.000
_cell.length_b   1.000
_cell.length_c   1.000
_cell.angle_alpha   90.00
_cell.angle_beta   90.00
_cell.angle_gamma   90.00
#
_symmetry.space_group_name_H-M   'P 1'
#
loop_
_entity.id
_entity.type
_entity.pdbx_description
1 polymer ?
#
loop_
_entity_poly.entity_id
_entity_poly.type
_entity_poly.pdbx_seq_one_letter_code
_entity_poly.pdbx_strand_id
1 'polypeptide(L)'
;MLILTRKIEESIKIGDTITIKVLSVADGQVKIGIDAPRDLKVHRLEVYEEIQRQNIEAARTSKTDVSSVASLIKQQRTAAKK
;
A
#
# COMPACT_ATOMS: atom_id res chain seq x y z
N MET A 1 -14.91 -1.40 16.77
CA MET A 1 -14.52 -0.04 16.32
C MET A 1 -14.56 0.88 17.55
N LEU A 2 -13.47 1.58 17.85
CA LEU A 2 -13.40 2.56 18.94
C LEU A 2 -13.44 3.97 18.33
N ILE A 3 -14.34 4.83 18.80
CA ILE A 3 -14.52 6.18 18.27
C ILE A 3 -13.99 7.19 19.30
N LEU A 4 -13.09 8.07 18.85
CA LEU A 4 -12.48 9.11 19.67
C LEU A 4 -12.54 10.44 18.92
N THR A 5 -12.95 11.50 19.61
CA THR A 5 -12.90 12.87 19.09
C THR A 5 -11.65 13.54 19.64
N ARG A 6 -10.79 14.07 18.76
CA ARG A 6 -9.55 14.78 19.09
C ARG A 6 -9.54 16.18 18.48
N LYS A 7 -8.93 17.13 19.18
CA LYS A 7 -8.61 18.47 18.69
C LYS A 7 -7.26 18.47 17.96
N ILE A 8 -6.97 19.58 17.28
CA ILE A 8 -5.65 19.83 16.67
C ILE A 8 -4.57 19.74 17.75
N GLU A 9 -3.42 19.17 17.39
CA GLU A 9 -2.27 18.84 18.25
C GLU A 9 -2.50 17.73 19.30
N GLU A 10 -3.72 17.20 19.44
CA GLU A 10 -3.93 16.02 20.28
C GLU A 10 -3.49 14.73 19.59
N SER A 11 -3.12 13.74 20.39
CA SER A 11 -2.61 12.45 19.92
C SER A 11 -3.41 11.27 20.48
N ILE A 12 -3.41 10.18 19.73
CA ILE A 12 -3.99 8.88 20.07
C ILE A 12 -2.83 7.88 20.05
N LYS A 13 -2.64 7.15 21.14
CA LYS A 13 -1.62 6.10 21.23
C LYS A 13 -2.28 4.73 21.03
N ILE A 14 -1.69 3.90 20.19
CA ILE A 14 -2.12 2.51 19.95
C ILE A 14 -0.99 1.59 20.41
N GLY A 15 -1.24 0.83 21.48
CA GLY A 15 -0.19 0.04 22.14
C GLY A 15 0.94 0.94 22.64
N ASP A 16 2.18 0.47 22.50
CA ASP A 16 3.37 1.19 22.96
C ASP A 16 4.16 1.85 21.83
N THR A 17 3.93 1.44 20.58
CA THR A 17 4.80 1.74 19.45
C THR A 17 4.18 2.69 18.43
N ILE A 18 2.86 2.87 18.41
CA ILE A 18 2.17 3.68 17.41
C ILE A 18 1.57 4.92 18.09
N THR A 19 1.87 6.09 17.55
CA THR A 19 1.27 7.37 17.95
C THR A 19 0.67 8.08 16.74
N ILE A 20 -0.61 8.40 16.80
CA ILE A 20 -1.33 9.13 15.77
C ILE A 20 -1.56 10.55 16.28
N LYS A 21 -1.13 11.57 15.54
CA LYS A 21 -1.29 12.98 15.91
C LYS A 21 -2.14 13.71 14.88
N VAL A 22 -3.09 14.51 15.35
CA VAL A 22 -3.87 15.40 14.47
C VAL A 22 -3.09 16.70 14.28
N LEU A 23 -2.55 16.92 13.08
CA LEU A 23 -1.70 18.07 12.78
C LEU A 23 -2.51 19.31 12.41
N SER A 24 -3.56 19.15 11.60
CA SER A 24 -4.44 20.26 11.22
C SER A 24 -5.76 19.73 10.68
N VAL A 25 -6.80 20.55 10.75
CA VAL A 25 -8.09 20.32 10.10
C VAL A 25 -8.40 21.53 9.22
N ALA A 26 -8.57 21.30 7.92
CA ALA A 26 -8.89 22.35 6.95
C ALA A 26 -9.75 21.77 5.83
N ASP A 27 -10.78 22.50 5.40
CA ASP A 27 -11.62 22.14 4.25
C ASP A 27 -12.18 20.70 4.28
N GLY A 28 -12.57 20.23 5.47
CA GLY A 28 -13.06 18.87 5.69
C GLY A 28 -11.99 17.77 5.61
N GLN A 29 -10.72 18.14 5.37
CA GLN A 29 -9.57 17.25 5.38
C GLN A 29 -8.83 17.37 6.72
N VAL A 30 -8.30 16.23 7.17
CA VAL A 30 -7.50 16.15 8.39
C VAL A 30 -6.09 15.73 8.02
N LYS A 31 -5.09 16.52 8.40
CA LYS A 31 -3.70 16.10 8.34
C LYS A 31 -3.39 15.27 9.57
N ILE A 32 -3.03 14.02 9.34
CA ILE A 32 -2.72 13.05 10.40
C ILE A 32 -1.24 12.69 10.28
N GLY A 33 -0.50 12.88 11.37
CA GLY A 33 0.83 12.32 11.55
C GLY A 33 0.71 10.93 12.16
N ILE A 34 1.43 9.96 11.61
CA ILE A 34 1.50 8.60 12.16
C ILE A 34 2.97 8.34 12.45
N ASP A 35 3.29 8.21 13.74
CA ASP A 35 4.59 7.76 14.22
C ASP A 35 4.47 6.27 14.54
N ALA A 36 5.26 5.46 13.86
CA ALA A 36 5.25 4.01 13.96
C ALA A 36 6.67 3.49 13.72
N PRO A 37 7.04 2.33 14.29
CA PRO A 37 8.37 1.78 14.12
C PRO A 37 8.56 1.27 12.68
N ARG A 38 9.82 1.17 12.23
CA ARG A 38 10.15 0.89 10.82
C ARG A 38 9.74 -0.49 10.32
N ASP A 39 9.58 -1.45 11.23
CA ASP A 39 9.07 -2.78 10.95
C ASP A 39 7.57 -2.77 10.61
N LEU A 40 6.83 -1.77 11.09
CA LEU A 40 5.41 -1.63 10.82
C LEU A 40 5.18 -0.76 9.58
N LYS A 41 4.72 -1.38 8.49
CA LYS A 41 4.35 -0.66 7.28
C LYS A 41 3.02 0.06 7.47
N VAL A 42 3.02 1.37 7.23
CA VAL A 42 1.80 2.20 7.21
C VAL A 42 1.46 2.51 5.75
N HIS A 43 0.25 2.15 5.34
CA HIS A 43 -0.25 2.39 4.00
C HIS A 43 -1.58 3.15 4.06
N ARG A 44 -1.90 3.87 2.99
CA ARG A 44 -3.26 4.34 2.76
C ARG A 44 -4.13 3.15 2.41
N LEU A 45 -5.37 3.13 2.90
CA LEU A 45 -6.25 1.97 2.78
C LEU A 45 -6.50 1.61 1.32
N GLU A 46 -6.82 2.59 0.49
CA GLU A 46 -7.13 2.40 -0.93
C GLU A 46 -5.95 1.81 -1.70
N VAL A 47 -4.73 2.21 -1.37
CA VAL A 47 -3.51 1.67 -1.98
C VAL A 47 -3.28 0.22 -1.51
N TYR A 48 -3.52 -0.05 -0.23
CA TYR A 48 -3.37 -1.39 0.32
C TYR A 48 -4.36 -2.40 -0.29
N GLU A 49 -5.62 -1.99 -0.45
CA GLU A 49 -6.67 -2.80 -1.07
C GLU A 49 -6.36 -3.11 -2.54
N GLU A 50 -5.90 -2.12 -3.31
CA GLU A 50 -5.52 -2.33 -4.71
C GLU A 50 -4.33 -3.28 -4.83
N ILE A 51 -3.30 -3.12 -3.99
CA ILE A 51 -2.15 -4.04 -3.95
C ILE A 51 -2.60 -5.47 -3.64
N GLN A 52 -3.48 -5.66 -2.65
CA GLN A 52 -4.00 -6.99 -2.33
C GLN A 52 -4.78 -7.59 -3.50
N ARG A 53 -5.64 -6.80 -4.15
CA ARG A 53 -6.42 -7.25 -5.31
C ARG A 53 -5.52 -7.70 -6.46
N GLN A 54 -4.55 -6.87 -6.82
CA GLN A 54 -3.57 -7.18 -7.87
C GLN A 54 -2.78 -8.46 -7.54
N ASN A 55 -2.36 -8.63 -6.28
CA ASN A 55 -1.65 -9.84 -5.84
C ASN A 55 -2.52 -11.10 -6.00
N ILE A 56 -3.81 -11.00 -5.68
CA ILE A 56 -4.76 -12.12 -5.86
C ILE A 56 -4.95 -12.44 -7.34
N GLU A 57 -5.10 -11.44 -8.19
CA GLU A 57 -5.23 -11.63 -9.65
C GLU A 57 -3.97 -12.24 -10.26
N ALA A 58 -2.79 -11.76 -9.86
CA ALA A 58 -1.52 -12.32 -10.28
C ALA A 58 -1.36 -13.78 -9.83
N ALA A 59 -1.75 -14.11 -8.60
CA ALA A 59 -1.70 -15.49 -8.08
C ALA A 59 -2.65 -16.44 -8.81
N ARG A 60 -3.72 -15.93 -9.45
CA ARG A 60 -4.69 -16.72 -10.23
C ARG A 60 -4.26 -16.93 -11.69
N THR A 61 -3.24 -16.22 -12.15
CA THR A 61 -2.76 -16.35 -13.53
C THR A 61 -2.14 -17.74 -13.75
N SER A 62 -2.51 -18.41 -14.85
CA SER A 62 -2.09 -19.78 -15.11
C SER A 62 -0.60 -19.83 -15.51
N LYS A 63 0.11 -20.91 -15.12
CA LYS A 63 1.52 -21.12 -15.51
C LYS A 63 1.72 -21.14 -17.02
N THR A 64 0.70 -21.54 -17.77
CA THR A 64 0.69 -21.58 -19.24
C THR A 64 0.82 -20.17 -19.83
N ASP A 65 0.11 -19.19 -19.28
CA ASP A 65 0.15 -17.79 -19.73
C ASP A 65 1.50 -17.11 -19.45
N VAL A 66 2.14 -17.45 -18.33
CA VAL A 66 3.47 -16.92 -18.00
C VAL A 66 4.53 -17.50 -18.96
N SER A 67 4.38 -18.77 -19.35
CA SER A 67 5.34 -19.45 -20.24
C SER A 67 5.30 -18.95 -21.69
N SER A 68 4.11 -18.59 -22.19
CA SER A 68 3.93 -18.04 -23.53
C SER A 68 4.50 -16.62 -23.63
N VAL A 69 4.29 -15.78 -22.62
CA VAL A 69 4.88 -14.43 -22.54
C VAL A 69 6.41 -14.50 -22.44
N ALA A 70 6.96 -15.41 -21.62
CA ALA A 70 8.42 -15.57 -21.48
C ALA A 70 9.09 -15.97 -22.81
N SER A 71 8.40 -16.75 -23.63
CA SER A 71 8.89 -17.20 -24.95
C SER A 71 8.90 -16.05 -25.96
N LEU A 72 7.88 -15.20 -25.97
CA LEU A 72 7.78 -14.02 -26.83
C LEU A 72 8.86 -12.98 -26.50
N ILE A 73 9.12 -12.73 -25.22
CA ILE A 73 10.18 -11.80 -24.77
C ILE A 73 11.56 -12.31 -25.20
N LYS A 74 11.83 -13.62 -25.11
CA LYS A 74 13.11 -14.19 -25.58
C LYS A 74 13.28 -14.01 -27.09
N GLN A 75 12.25 -14.27 -27.89
CA GLN A 75 12.30 -14.12 -29.35
C GLN A 75 12.62 -12.68 -29.77
N GLN A 76 11.98 -11.68 -29.16
CA GLN A 76 12.23 -10.26 -29.48
C GLN A 76 13.67 -9.82 -29.15
N ARG A 77 14.27 -10.32 -28.07
CA ARG A 77 15.67 -10.00 -27.71
C ARG A 77 16.68 -10.59 -28.67
N THR A 78 16.39 -11.75 -29.27
CA THR A 78 17.20 -12.35 -30.33
C THR A 78 17.03 -11.65 -31.69
N ALA A 79 15.84 -11.11 -31.99
CA ALA A 79 15.59 -10.38 -33.23
C ALA A 79 16.23 -8.98 -33.25
N ALA A 80 16.33 -8.30 -32.10
CA ALA A 80 16.96 -6.98 -31.99
C ALA A 80 18.51 -7.01 -31.97
N LYS A 81 19.13 -8.21 -32.02
CA LYS A 81 20.59 -8.40 -31.96
C LYS A 81 21.20 -8.81 -33.32
N LYS A 82 20.40 -8.81 -34.38
CA LYS A 82 20.79 -9.11 -35.76
C LYS A 82 20.46 -7.90 -36.63
#